data_AF-A0AAD7KAG4-F1
#
_entry.id   AF-A0AAD7KAG4-F1
#
_cell.length_a   1.000
_cell.length_b   1.000
_cell.length_c   1.000
_cell.angle_alpha   90.00
_cell.angle_beta   90.00
_cell.angle_gamma   90.00
#
_symmetry.space_group_name_H-M   'P 1'
#
loop_
_entity.id
_entity.type
_entity.pdbx_description
1 polymer ?
#
loop_
_entity_poly.entity_id
_entity_poly.type
_entity_poly.pdbx_seq_one_letter_code
_entity_poly.pdbx_strand_id
1 'polypeptide(L)'
;MSSTRPGATPIRAITTPLRSTAAPPIPPPSALYIPLAKTVLQRRLARRIFPLTFAICLGVSVLWLAWMDGVGRMRVGRVIGATLGFWLGSVVPVVLVSKAYLTITHTTAPSPFLLLQKSFLAPGPLRARTLHALQAHVLGALAVLTVHAALDPAIPIFIRSSAQAAAPASSGIREMLRSLLPAPRPPTCSHPSPPIPSNPHSHRKHPYTPHPTLVLLTTTQLLFAALYVVRATLRDAWVWPFAGPGSKRSPLPTPAALLAPPLLALLALPPTLVLLFVVLPIVKRVPGVSIPLRHTLLRPHLTAALLFRTLPRAWALGAQTGWVWEASGVVWAFGRLAFGRSPSLQTEWDRRDDLGLPGLWWWAFRDGRRAFFASFASHVLLPVRGETGREE
;
A
#
# COMPACT_ATOMS: atom_id res chain seq x y z
N MET A 1 -77.95 62.49 0.84
CA MET A 1 -77.09 61.53 0.10
C MET A 1 -76.70 60.42 1.05
N SER A 2 -77.41 59.30 0.98
CA SER A 2 -77.27 58.13 1.85
C SER A 2 -76.44 57.08 1.11
N SER A 3 -75.23 56.81 1.59
CA SER A 3 -74.27 55.87 1.00
C SER A 3 -74.46 54.50 1.66
N THR A 4 -75.21 53.61 1.00
CA THR A 4 -75.36 52.20 1.34
C THR A 4 -74.06 51.43 1.09
N ARG A 5 -73.37 51.03 2.17
CA ARG A 5 -72.20 50.15 2.12
C ARG A 5 -72.67 48.72 1.77
N PRO A 6 -72.08 48.06 0.76
CA PRO A 6 -72.42 46.68 0.43
C PRO A 6 -72.03 45.72 1.56
N GLY A 7 -72.96 44.83 1.90
CA GLY A 7 -72.90 43.92 3.02
C GLY A 7 -71.71 42.95 2.95
N ALA A 8 -71.03 42.82 4.10
CA ALA A 8 -70.00 41.84 4.33
C ALA A 8 -70.59 40.43 4.24
N THR A 9 -70.14 39.63 3.27
CA THR A 9 -70.46 38.20 3.20
C THR A 9 -69.90 37.48 4.42
N PRO A 10 -70.71 36.71 5.18
CA PRO A 10 -70.22 35.98 6.35
C PRO A 10 -69.22 34.90 5.91
N ILE A 11 -67.96 35.08 6.33
CA ILE A 11 -66.90 34.08 6.16
C ILE A 11 -67.23 32.90 7.10
N ARG A 12 -67.86 31.86 6.55
CA ARG A 12 -68.12 30.61 7.27
C ARG A 12 -66.83 29.79 7.26
N ALA A 13 -66.22 29.60 8.43
CA ALA A 13 -65.04 28.75 8.56
C ALA A 13 -65.36 27.33 8.07
N ILE A 14 -64.64 26.87 7.05
CA ILE A 14 -64.68 25.48 6.60
C ILE A 14 -63.98 24.66 7.68
N THR A 15 -64.76 24.01 8.54
CA THR A 15 -64.26 23.01 9.49
C THR A 15 -63.87 21.76 8.70
N THR A 16 -62.70 21.76 8.06
CA THR A 16 -62.11 20.50 7.60
C THR A 16 -61.91 19.64 8.84
N PRO A 17 -62.48 18.43 8.92
CA PRO A 17 -62.19 17.54 10.03
C PRO A 17 -60.69 17.31 10.01
N LEU A 18 -59.97 17.90 10.96
CA LEU A 18 -58.56 17.63 11.21
C LEU A 18 -58.47 16.21 11.75
N ARG A 19 -58.67 15.24 10.86
CA ARG A 19 -58.43 13.84 11.12
C ARG A 19 -56.92 13.72 11.24
N SER A 20 -56.45 13.85 12.48
CA SER A 20 -55.08 13.56 12.90
C SER A 20 -54.81 12.10 12.52
N THR A 21 -54.38 11.90 11.28
CA THR A 21 -53.86 10.61 10.83
C THR A 21 -52.49 10.57 11.47
N ALA A 22 -52.31 9.68 12.45
CA ALA A 22 -51.03 9.50 13.10
C ALA A 22 -49.95 9.39 12.01
N ALA A 23 -48.93 10.24 12.08
CA ALA A 23 -47.85 10.21 11.11
C ALA A 23 -47.30 8.78 11.05
N PRO A 24 -47.10 8.21 9.85
CA PRO A 24 -46.55 6.86 9.73
C PRO A 24 -45.23 6.80 10.52
N PRO A 25 -44.99 5.73 11.29
CA PRO A 25 -43.80 5.63 12.11
C PRO A 25 -42.57 5.78 11.22
N ILE A 26 -41.75 6.79 11.51
CA ILE A 26 -40.52 7.05 10.76
C ILE A 26 -39.60 5.86 11.02
N PRO A 27 -39.20 5.09 9.99
CA PRO A 27 -38.35 3.93 10.19
C PRO A 27 -37.02 4.39 10.79
N PRO A 28 -36.37 3.54 11.60
CA PRO A 28 -35.12 3.90 12.25
C PRO A 28 -34.09 4.36 11.21
N PRO A 29 -33.25 5.38 11.51
CA PRO A 29 -32.27 5.92 10.56
C PRO A 29 -31.34 4.86 9.96
N SER A 30 -31.11 3.76 10.68
CA SER A 30 -30.33 2.61 10.22
C SER A 30 -30.95 1.91 9.00
N ALA A 31 -32.29 1.88 8.89
CA ALA A 31 -32.98 1.23 7.79
C ALA A 31 -33.00 2.07 6.51
N LEU A 32 -33.16 3.40 6.62
CA LEU A 32 -33.23 4.29 5.45
C LEU A 32 -31.85 4.78 4.99
N TYR A 33 -31.03 5.33 5.90
CA TYR A 33 -29.87 6.09 5.48
C TYR A 33 -28.64 5.24 5.23
N ILE A 34 -28.50 4.08 5.89
CA ILE A 34 -27.36 3.19 5.70
C ILE A 34 -27.31 2.64 4.26
N PRO A 35 -28.38 2.03 3.69
CA PRO A 35 -28.33 1.51 2.33
C PRO A 35 -28.17 2.63 1.29
N LEU A 36 -28.78 3.79 1.51
CA LEU A 36 -28.62 4.95 0.63
C LEU A 36 -27.18 5.47 0.64
N ALA A 37 -26.59 5.64 1.81
CA ALA A 37 -25.19 6.06 1.93
C ALA A 37 -24.25 5.04 1.28
N LYS A 38 -24.50 3.74 1.47
CA LYS A 38 -23.75 2.65 0.84
C LYS A 38 -23.81 2.70 -0.70
N THR A 39 -25.01 2.81 -1.27
CA THR A 39 -25.19 2.82 -2.74
C THR A 39 -24.58 4.05 -3.38
N VAL A 40 -24.79 5.24 -2.78
CA VAL A 40 -24.18 6.49 -3.25
C VAL A 40 -22.66 6.39 -3.20
N LEU A 41 -22.12 5.88 -2.10
CA LEU A 41 -20.68 5.71 -1.93
C LEU A 41 -20.09 4.70 -2.92
N GLN A 42 -20.72 3.54 -3.07
CA GLN A 42 -20.30 2.50 -4.02
C GLN A 42 -20.27 3.07 -5.44
N ARG A 43 -21.33 3.78 -5.85
CA ARG A 43 -21.39 4.43 -7.16
C ARG A 43 -20.26 5.44 -7.36
N ARG A 44 -19.92 6.22 -6.32
CA ARG A 44 -18.82 7.20 -6.38
C ARG A 44 -17.46 6.53 -6.49
N LEU A 45 -17.20 5.53 -5.66
CA LEU A 45 -15.95 4.76 -5.70
C LEU A 45 -15.76 4.09 -7.06
N ALA A 46 -16.78 3.35 -7.52
CA ALA A 46 -16.71 2.57 -8.75
C ALA A 46 -16.63 3.43 -10.02
N ARG A 47 -17.36 4.55 -10.10
CA ARG A 47 -17.45 5.33 -11.35
C ARG A 47 -16.44 6.46 -11.50
N ARG A 48 -15.87 6.97 -10.40
CA ARG A 48 -15.02 8.17 -10.45
C ARG A 48 -13.64 7.96 -9.84
N ILE A 49 -13.56 7.32 -8.68
CA ILE A 49 -12.31 7.26 -7.92
C ILE A 49 -11.45 6.08 -8.37
N PHE A 50 -12.03 4.88 -8.48
CA PHE A 50 -11.30 3.69 -8.90
C PHE A 50 -10.79 3.77 -10.34
N PRO A 51 -11.59 4.20 -11.35
CA PRO A 51 -11.09 4.30 -12.72
C PRO A 51 -9.93 5.30 -12.84
N LEU A 52 -10.02 6.44 -12.15
CA LEU A 52 -9.00 7.49 -12.23
C LEU A 52 -7.72 7.06 -11.52
N THR A 53 -7.81 6.49 -10.31
CA THR A 53 -6.64 5.95 -9.61
C THR A 53 -6.00 4.77 -10.37
N PHE A 54 -6.80 3.94 -11.02
CA PHE A 54 -6.33 2.87 -11.90
C PHE A 54 -5.59 3.42 -13.11
N ALA A 55 -6.14 4.44 -13.78
CA ALA A 55 -5.48 5.11 -14.91
C ALA A 55 -4.14 5.76 -14.52
N ILE A 56 -4.04 6.32 -13.32
CA ILE A 56 -2.77 6.83 -12.79
C ILE A 56 -1.77 5.69 -12.56
N CYS A 57 -2.20 4.59 -11.95
CA CYS A 57 -1.34 3.41 -11.78
C CYS A 57 -0.88 2.84 -13.13
N LEU A 58 -1.75 2.90 -14.15
CA LEU A 58 -1.42 2.49 -15.51
C LEU A 58 -0.33 3.39 -16.10
N GLY A 59 -0.50 4.71 -16.03
CA GLY A 59 0.50 5.67 -16.50
C GLY A 59 1.85 5.50 -15.80
N VAL A 60 1.84 5.32 -14.47
CA VAL A 60 3.05 5.04 -13.68
C VAL A 60 3.69 3.72 -14.10
N SER A 61 2.91 2.67 -14.34
CA SER A 61 3.41 1.36 -14.79
C SER A 61 4.04 1.44 -16.17
N VAL A 62 3.42 2.16 -17.10
CA VAL A 62 3.96 2.39 -18.45
C VAL A 62 5.28 3.14 -18.35
N LEU A 63 5.33 4.26 -17.63
CA LEU A 63 6.54 5.06 -17.47
C LEU A 63 7.68 4.24 -16.85
N TRP A 64 7.37 3.46 -15.82
CA TRP A 64 8.36 2.63 -15.13
C TRP A 64 8.89 1.49 -16.01
N LEU A 65 8.01 0.77 -16.71
CA LEU A 65 8.44 -0.28 -17.64
C LEU A 65 9.18 0.29 -18.86
N ALA A 66 8.81 1.49 -19.32
CA ALA A 66 9.56 2.22 -20.36
C ALA A 66 10.99 2.48 -19.93
N TRP A 67 11.14 2.90 -18.67
CA TRP A 67 12.44 3.20 -18.10
C TRP A 67 13.30 1.94 -17.93
N MET A 68 12.71 0.83 -17.48
CA MET A 68 13.45 -0.41 -17.20
C MET A 68 13.84 -1.18 -18.46
N ASP A 69 12.90 -1.35 -19.39
CA ASP A 69 13.08 -2.24 -20.54
C ASP A 69 13.18 -1.49 -21.89
N GLY A 70 12.88 -0.20 -21.91
CA GLY A 70 12.67 0.56 -23.14
C GLY A 70 11.25 0.41 -23.69
N VAL A 71 10.80 1.39 -24.49
CA VAL A 71 9.44 1.43 -25.05
C VAL A 71 9.15 0.22 -25.97
N GLY A 72 10.15 -0.24 -26.73
CA GLY A 72 9.99 -1.35 -27.68
C GLY A 72 9.85 -2.74 -27.05
N ARG A 73 10.10 -2.91 -25.75
CA ARG A 73 10.04 -4.23 -25.06
C ARG A 73 8.83 -4.38 -24.14
N MET A 74 7.92 -3.40 -24.13
CA MET A 74 6.72 -3.47 -23.31
C MET A 74 5.76 -4.54 -23.83
N ARG A 75 5.40 -5.47 -22.95
CA ARG A 75 4.31 -6.42 -23.19
C ARG A 75 3.07 -5.93 -22.46
N VAL A 76 1.93 -5.83 -23.17
CA VAL A 76 0.65 -5.37 -22.61
C VAL A 76 0.28 -6.13 -21.32
N GLY A 77 0.42 -7.46 -21.31
CA GLY A 77 0.15 -8.27 -20.12
C GLY A 77 1.02 -7.91 -18.91
N ARG A 78 2.28 -7.52 -19.13
CA ARG A 78 3.20 -7.08 -18.06
C ARG A 78 2.81 -5.71 -17.51
N VAL A 79 2.41 -4.78 -18.39
CA VAL A 79 1.90 -3.46 -17.99
C VAL A 79 0.62 -3.61 -17.17
N ILE A 80 -0.34 -4.43 -17.62
CA ILE A 80 -1.59 -4.69 -16.90
C ILE A 80 -1.30 -5.36 -15.55
N GLY A 81 -0.42 -6.38 -15.52
CA GLY A 81 -0.03 -7.05 -14.28
C GLY A 81 0.61 -6.10 -13.26
N ALA A 82 1.55 -5.26 -13.70
CA ALA A 82 2.16 -4.23 -12.87
C ALA A 82 1.12 -3.23 -12.34
N THR A 83 0.23 -2.78 -13.22
CA THR A 83 -0.85 -1.83 -12.89
C THR A 83 -1.78 -2.40 -11.83
N LEU A 84 -2.23 -3.64 -12.01
CA LEU A 84 -3.08 -4.34 -11.05
C LEU A 84 -2.36 -4.55 -9.72
N GLY A 85 -1.08 -4.91 -9.76
CA GLY A 85 -0.24 -5.08 -8.58
C GLY A 85 -0.10 -3.79 -7.77
N PHE A 86 0.26 -2.68 -8.42
CA PHE A 86 0.35 -1.37 -7.75
C PHE A 86 -1.01 -0.88 -7.25
N TRP A 87 -2.06 -1.04 -8.06
CA TRP A 87 -3.39 -0.56 -7.70
C TRP A 87 -3.99 -1.33 -6.52
N LEU A 88 -4.02 -2.66 -6.60
CA LEU A 88 -4.57 -3.52 -5.54
C LEU A 88 -3.68 -3.57 -4.31
N GLY A 89 -2.37 -3.59 -4.50
CA GLY A 89 -1.39 -3.72 -3.43
C GLY A 89 -1.14 -2.44 -2.67
N SER A 90 -1.16 -1.29 -3.34
CA SER A 90 -0.74 -0.01 -2.76
C SER A 90 -1.88 0.99 -2.63
N VAL A 91 -2.54 1.34 -3.74
CA VAL A 91 -3.56 2.40 -3.73
C VAL A 91 -4.79 2.01 -2.94
N VAL A 92 -5.31 0.81 -3.20
CA VAL A 92 -6.57 0.36 -2.60
C VAL A 92 -6.48 0.32 -1.06
N PRO A 93 -5.47 -0.33 -0.43
CA PRO A 93 -5.35 -0.33 1.03
C PRO A 93 -5.21 1.08 1.61
N VAL A 94 -4.43 1.95 0.96
CA VAL A 94 -4.24 3.34 1.41
C VAL A 94 -5.54 4.13 1.33
N VAL A 95 -6.31 4.01 0.25
CA VAL A 95 -7.63 4.66 0.10
C VAL A 95 -8.61 4.15 1.15
N LEU A 96 -8.56 2.87 1.51
CA LEU A 96 -9.42 2.30 2.55
C LEU A 96 -9.06 2.79 3.94
N VAL A 97 -7.78 2.76 4.28
CA VAL A 97 -7.32 3.10 5.63
C VAL A 97 -7.33 4.61 5.86
N SER A 98 -7.00 5.41 4.84
CA SER A 98 -7.13 6.87 4.93
C SER A 98 -8.56 7.30 5.23
N LYS A 99 -9.54 6.51 4.82
CA LYS A 99 -10.93 6.83 5.05
C LYS A 99 -11.47 6.35 6.38
N ALA A 100 -11.06 5.15 6.81
CA ALA A 100 -11.53 4.59 8.07
C ALA A 100 -10.82 5.22 9.29
N TYR A 101 -9.62 5.78 9.11
CA TYR A 101 -8.75 6.10 10.24
C TYR A 101 -8.06 7.47 10.21
N LEU A 102 -8.04 8.21 9.09
CA LEU A 102 -7.30 9.50 9.00
C LEU A 102 -8.18 10.77 9.03
N THR A 103 -9.49 10.68 9.30
CA THR A 103 -10.26 11.86 9.73
C THR A 103 -9.88 12.21 11.17
N ILE A 104 -8.75 12.90 11.32
CA ILE A 104 -8.31 13.44 12.62
C ILE A 104 -9.12 14.71 12.89
N THR A 105 -9.89 14.69 13.98
CA THR A 105 -10.44 15.91 14.59
C THR A 105 -9.27 16.84 14.93
N HIS A 106 -9.35 18.09 14.48
CA HIS A 106 -8.33 19.11 14.72
C HIS A 106 -7.79 19.06 16.16
N THR A 107 -6.50 18.77 16.31
CA THR A 107 -5.82 18.79 17.60
C THR A 107 -4.90 19.99 17.66
N THR A 108 -5.07 20.85 18.64
CA THR A 108 -4.14 21.94 18.94
C THR A 108 -2.91 21.39 19.65
N ALA A 109 -2.03 20.70 18.91
CA ALA A 109 -0.73 20.30 19.43
C ALA A 109 0.25 21.48 19.35
N PRO A 110 0.96 21.82 20.44
CA PRO A 110 1.86 22.98 20.46
C PRO A 110 3.15 22.78 19.64
N SER A 111 3.46 21.54 19.22
CA SER A 111 4.65 21.24 18.40
C SER A 111 4.44 19.98 17.53
N PRO A 112 5.18 19.82 16.41
CA PRO A 112 5.04 18.65 15.54
C PRO A 112 5.53 17.36 16.22
N PHE A 113 6.55 17.46 17.08
CA PHE A 113 7.03 16.32 17.85
C PHE A 113 6.01 15.84 18.87
N LEU A 114 5.37 16.75 19.61
CA LEU A 114 4.33 16.39 20.58
C LEU A 114 3.10 15.77 19.89
N LEU A 115 2.81 16.18 18.65
CA LEU A 115 1.76 15.55 17.85
C LEU A 115 2.12 14.10 17.51
N LEU A 116 3.32 13.85 17.00
CA LEU A 116 3.79 12.49 16.71
C LEU A 116 3.84 11.63 17.98
N GLN A 117 4.33 12.21 19.07
CA GLN A 117 4.37 11.54 20.36
C GLN A 117 2.95 11.16 20.80
N LYS A 118 1.98 12.08 20.71
CA LYS A 118 0.57 11.79 21.02
C LYS A 118 -0.02 10.76 20.07
N SER A 119 0.26 10.81 18.77
CA SER A 119 -0.31 9.87 17.80
C SER A 119 0.20 8.44 17.99
N PHE A 120 1.45 8.26 18.43
CA PHE A 120 2.04 6.93 18.63
C PHE A 120 1.96 6.41 20.08
N LEU A 121 2.04 7.29 21.08
CA LEU A 121 2.09 6.89 22.49
C LEU A 121 0.75 7.00 23.22
N ALA A 122 -0.19 7.84 22.78
CA ALA A 122 -1.44 8.00 23.51
C ALA A 122 -2.24 6.68 23.51
N PRO A 123 -2.66 6.16 24.67
CA PRO A 123 -3.58 5.04 24.71
C PRO A 123 -4.93 5.47 24.10
N GLY A 124 -5.52 4.62 23.27
CA GLY A 124 -6.86 4.84 22.71
C GLY A 124 -6.94 4.84 21.18
N PRO A 125 -8.01 5.39 20.60
CA PRO A 125 -8.36 5.22 19.19
C PRO A 125 -7.38 5.91 18.23
N LEU A 126 -6.72 7.00 18.65
CA LEU A 126 -5.74 7.73 17.83
C LEU A 126 -4.49 6.90 17.52
N ARG A 127 -4.00 6.14 18.50
CA ARG A 127 -2.87 5.22 18.30
C ARG A 127 -3.24 4.07 17.38
N ALA A 128 -4.40 3.47 17.58
CA ALA A 128 -4.89 2.41 16.70
C ALA A 128 -5.00 2.91 15.25
N ARG A 129 -5.57 4.10 15.04
CA ARG A 129 -5.66 4.77 13.72
C ARG A 129 -4.29 4.96 13.07
N THR A 130 -3.33 5.52 13.81
CA THR A 130 -1.97 5.79 13.31
C THR A 130 -1.24 4.49 12.98
N LEU A 131 -1.38 3.46 13.82
CA LEU A 131 -0.79 2.14 13.57
C LEU A 131 -1.43 1.44 12.36
N HIS A 132 -2.74 1.53 12.18
CA HIS A 132 -3.40 1.00 10.97
C HIS A 132 -2.96 1.74 9.71
N ALA A 133 -2.81 3.07 9.78
CA ALA A 133 -2.22 3.85 8.69
C ALA A 133 -0.80 3.38 8.37
N LEU A 134 0.04 3.18 9.40
CA LEU A 134 1.39 2.65 9.21
C LEU A 134 1.38 1.25 8.58
N GLN A 135 0.55 0.35 9.09
CA GLN A 135 0.38 -1.00 8.53
C GLN A 135 -0.03 -0.94 7.05
N ALA A 136 -0.98 -0.09 6.68
CA ALA A 136 -1.42 0.05 5.29
C ALA A 136 -0.31 0.54 4.35
N HIS A 137 0.48 1.53 4.77
CA HIS A 137 1.59 2.04 3.96
C HIS A 137 2.74 1.03 3.89
N VAL A 138 3.02 0.30 4.98
CA VAL A 138 4.02 -0.79 4.99
C VAL A 138 3.59 -1.91 4.06
N LEU A 139 2.36 -2.39 4.15
CA LEU A 139 1.83 -3.42 3.25
C LEU A 139 1.81 -2.94 1.80
N GLY A 140 1.45 -1.67 1.57
CA GLY A 140 1.49 -1.04 0.25
C GLY A 140 2.89 -1.00 -0.35
N ALA A 141 3.88 -0.57 0.44
CA ALA A 141 5.28 -0.52 0.02
C ALA A 141 5.85 -1.92 -0.24
N LEU A 142 5.51 -2.90 0.59
CA LEU A 142 5.88 -4.29 0.36
C LEU A 142 5.23 -4.87 -0.90
N ALA A 143 3.97 -4.54 -1.18
CA ALA A 143 3.31 -4.98 -2.41
C ALA A 143 3.91 -4.34 -3.67
N VAL A 144 4.29 -3.05 -3.61
CA VAL A 144 5.03 -2.40 -4.71
C VAL A 144 6.38 -3.09 -4.91
N LEU A 145 7.08 -3.40 -3.82
CA LEU A 145 8.35 -4.11 -3.87
C LEU A 145 8.22 -5.52 -4.45
N THR A 146 7.20 -6.29 -4.09
CA THR A 146 7.01 -7.64 -4.64
C THR A 146 6.70 -7.59 -6.13
N VAL A 147 5.88 -6.63 -6.57
CA VAL A 147 5.64 -6.37 -8.01
C VAL A 147 6.94 -6.01 -8.72
N HIS A 148 7.75 -5.13 -8.12
CA HIS A 148 9.04 -4.74 -8.68
C HIS A 148 10.00 -5.93 -8.78
N ALA A 149 10.14 -6.74 -7.73
CA ALA A 149 11.00 -7.91 -7.70
C ALA A 149 10.53 -9.04 -8.64
N ALA A 150 9.21 -9.22 -8.80
CA ALA A 150 8.65 -10.22 -9.71
C ALA A 150 8.86 -9.83 -11.19
N LEU A 151 8.93 -8.53 -11.47
CA LEU A 151 9.07 -8.02 -12.82
C LEU A 151 10.52 -7.72 -13.20
N ASP A 152 11.43 -7.46 -12.27
CA ASP A 152 12.86 -7.26 -12.56
C ASP A 152 13.63 -8.59 -12.47
N PRO A 153 13.97 -9.23 -13.61
CA PRO A 153 14.74 -10.47 -13.60
C PRO A 153 16.16 -10.28 -13.03
N ALA A 154 16.65 -9.04 -12.91
CA ALA A 154 17.96 -8.75 -12.34
C ALA A 154 18.00 -8.82 -10.81
N ILE A 155 16.86 -9.09 -10.14
CA ILE A 155 16.79 -9.27 -8.68
C ILE A 155 16.53 -10.75 -8.38
N PRO A 156 17.59 -11.58 -8.25
CA PRO A 156 17.40 -12.94 -7.74
C PRO A 156 16.83 -12.86 -6.33
N ILE A 157 15.74 -13.55 -6.05
CA ILE A 157 15.16 -13.58 -4.70
C ILE A 157 16.15 -14.27 -3.73
N PHE A 158 16.73 -15.38 -4.21
CA PHE A 158 17.68 -16.18 -3.45
C PHE A 158 18.97 -16.32 -4.25
N ILE A 159 20.09 -16.04 -3.59
CA ILE A 159 21.40 -16.40 -4.13
C ILE A 159 21.75 -17.77 -3.59
N ARG A 160 22.12 -18.70 -4.47
CA ARG A 160 22.72 -19.97 -4.07
C ARG A 160 24.06 -19.65 -3.40
N SER A 161 24.23 -20.05 -2.14
CA SER A 161 25.43 -19.70 -1.39
C SER A 161 26.69 -20.17 -2.15
N SER A 162 27.60 -19.22 -2.44
CA SER A 162 28.83 -19.47 -3.21
C SER A 162 29.78 -20.46 -2.52
N ALA A 163 29.52 -20.81 -1.25
CA ALA A 163 30.18 -21.92 -0.56
C ALA A 163 30.05 -23.25 -1.33
N GLN A 164 29.00 -23.42 -2.13
CA GLN A 164 28.82 -24.60 -2.98
C GLN A 164 29.51 -24.46 -4.34
N ALA A 165 29.69 -23.23 -4.86
CA ALA A 165 30.46 -22.98 -6.07
C ALA A 165 31.97 -23.16 -5.85
N ALA A 166 32.45 -22.98 -4.62
CA ALA A 166 33.83 -23.27 -4.21
C ALA A 166 34.06 -24.75 -3.83
N ALA A 167 32.99 -25.53 -3.59
CA ALA A 167 33.08 -26.95 -3.26
C ALA A 167 33.77 -27.83 -4.33
N PRO A 168 33.57 -27.64 -5.66
CA PRO A 168 34.29 -28.44 -6.66
C PRO A 168 35.81 -28.26 -6.59
N ALA A 169 36.31 -27.05 -6.27
CA ALA A 169 37.75 -26.84 -6.09
C ALA A 169 38.30 -27.60 -4.88
N SER A 170 37.52 -27.70 -3.79
CA SER A 170 37.91 -28.51 -2.63
C SER A 170 37.79 -30.02 -2.86
N SER A 171 36.97 -30.46 -3.83
CA SER A 171 36.90 -31.88 -4.21
C SER A 171 38.19 -32.32 -4.91
N GLY A 172 38.74 -31.51 -5.80
CA GLY A 172 40.05 -31.79 -6.41
C GLY A 172 41.19 -31.84 -5.40
N ILE A 173 41.20 -30.93 -4.42
CA ILE A 173 42.20 -30.96 -3.34
C ILE A 173 42.00 -32.17 -2.41
N ARG A 174 40.75 -32.58 -2.16
CA ARG A 174 40.47 -33.82 -1.40
C ARG A 174 40.87 -35.07 -2.17
N GLU A 175 40.60 -35.14 -3.47
CA GLU A 175 41.03 -36.25 -4.32
C GLU A 175 42.56 -36.32 -4.36
N MET A 176 43.22 -35.17 -4.50
CA MET A 176 44.67 -35.05 -4.50
C MET A 176 45.27 -35.45 -3.15
N LEU A 177 44.73 -34.96 -2.03
CA LEU A 177 45.16 -35.38 -0.69
C LEU A 177 44.88 -36.87 -0.43
N ARG A 178 43.77 -37.41 -0.95
CA ARG A 178 43.44 -38.84 -0.87
C ARG A 178 44.42 -39.68 -1.69
N SER A 179 44.95 -39.16 -2.80
CA SER A 179 46.00 -39.82 -3.59
C SER A 179 47.39 -39.75 -2.96
N LEU A 180 47.66 -38.73 -2.14
CA LEU A 180 48.94 -38.52 -1.46
C LEU A 180 49.03 -39.22 -0.10
N LEU A 181 47.88 -39.55 0.51
CA LEU A 181 47.85 -40.32 1.74
C LEU A 181 48.09 -41.81 1.41
N PRO A 182 49.08 -42.47 2.05
CA PRO A 182 49.35 -43.88 1.82
C PRO A 182 48.09 -44.70 2.16
N ALA A 183 47.77 -45.67 1.30
CA ALA A 183 46.60 -46.51 1.46
C ALA A 183 46.53 -47.04 2.91
N PRO A 184 45.39 -46.87 3.62
CA PRO A 184 45.27 -47.34 4.98
C PRO A 184 45.58 -48.84 5.01
N ARG A 185 46.55 -49.23 5.84
CA ARG A 185 46.92 -50.64 6.01
C ARG A 185 45.65 -51.44 6.35
N PRO A 186 45.45 -52.61 5.72
CA PRO A 186 44.27 -53.43 5.96
C PRO A 186 44.17 -53.74 7.46
N PRO A 187 43.00 -53.51 8.10
CA PRO A 187 42.82 -53.89 9.48
C PRO A 187 42.86 -55.41 9.60
N THR A 188 43.94 -55.94 10.14
CA THR A 188 44.00 -57.31 10.66
C THR A 188 43.20 -57.34 11.96
N CYS A 189 41.90 -57.57 11.89
CA CYS A 189 41.11 -58.20 12.96
C CYS A 189 39.68 -58.47 12.50
N SER A 190 39.32 -59.74 12.60
CA SER A 190 38.04 -60.36 12.32
C SER A 190 36.94 -59.88 13.28
N HIS A 191 36.18 -58.86 12.90
CA HIS A 191 34.82 -58.69 13.41
C HIS A 191 33.92 -58.04 12.35
N PRO A 192 32.86 -58.72 11.88
CA PRO A 192 31.92 -58.15 10.93
C PRO A 192 31.12 -57.04 11.61
N SER A 193 31.44 -55.80 11.30
CA SER A 193 30.63 -54.65 11.72
C SER A 193 29.36 -54.61 10.87
N PRO A 194 28.17 -54.39 11.46
CA PRO A 194 26.92 -54.34 10.71
C PRO A 194 26.95 -53.19 9.70
N PRO A 195 26.36 -53.37 8.51
CA PRO A 195 26.36 -52.36 7.45
C PRO A 195 25.69 -51.09 7.99
N ILE A 196 26.48 -50.01 8.12
CA ILE A 196 25.94 -48.70 8.48
C ILE A 196 25.01 -48.28 7.33
N PRO A 197 23.70 -48.08 7.58
CA PRO A 197 22.78 -47.66 6.54
C PRO A 197 23.18 -46.27 6.07
N SER A 198 23.87 -46.22 4.93
CA SER A 198 24.15 -44.97 4.22
C SER A 198 22.81 -44.41 3.78
N ASN A 199 22.28 -43.44 4.53
CA ASN A 199 20.99 -42.84 4.30
C ASN A 199 21.11 -41.92 3.06
N PRO A 200 20.73 -42.35 1.84
CA PRO A 200 21.09 -41.66 0.60
C PRO A 200 20.26 -40.38 0.37
N HIS A 201 19.32 -40.09 1.29
CA HIS A 201 18.32 -39.04 1.14
C HIS A 201 18.43 -37.92 2.17
N SER A 202 19.62 -37.70 2.75
CA SER A 202 19.91 -36.41 3.37
C SER A 202 19.99 -35.34 2.28
N HIS A 203 18.83 -34.93 1.75
CA HIS A 203 18.65 -33.67 1.02
C HIS A 203 19.10 -32.57 1.97
N ARG A 204 20.39 -32.25 1.93
CA ARG A 204 20.97 -31.14 2.67
C ARG A 204 20.26 -29.89 2.17
N LYS A 205 19.25 -29.46 2.93
CA LYS A 205 18.51 -28.22 2.68
C LYS A 205 19.55 -27.11 2.61
N HIS A 206 19.84 -26.64 1.41
CA HIS A 206 20.84 -25.61 1.21
C HIS A 206 20.33 -24.32 1.87
N PRO A 207 21.14 -23.65 2.70
CA PRO A 207 20.74 -22.38 3.26
C PRO A 207 20.63 -21.36 2.13
N TYR A 208 19.40 -20.98 1.80
CA TYR A 208 19.11 -19.88 0.88
C TYR A 208 19.27 -18.57 1.64
N THR A 209 20.08 -17.67 1.11
CA THR A 209 20.27 -16.33 1.69
C THR A 209 19.59 -15.30 0.81
N PRO A 210 18.83 -14.34 1.38
CA PRO A 210 18.21 -13.28 0.59
C PRO A 210 19.27 -12.41 -0.09
N HIS A 211 18.96 -11.94 -1.29
CA HIS A 211 19.87 -11.09 -2.07
C HIS A 211 20.07 -9.72 -1.37
N PRO A 212 21.30 -9.18 -1.32
CA PRO A 212 21.58 -7.90 -0.65
C PRO A 212 20.78 -6.73 -1.23
N THR A 213 20.59 -6.69 -2.55
CA THR A 213 19.69 -5.72 -3.22
C THR A 213 18.26 -5.81 -2.69
N LEU A 214 17.71 -7.01 -2.50
CA LEU A 214 16.35 -7.17 -2.00
C LEU A 214 16.24 -6.64 -0.57
N VAL A 215 17.24 -6.92 0.27
CA VAL A 215 17.31 -6.37 1.64
C VAL A 215 17.34 -4.85 1.59
N LEU A 216 18.23 -4.25 0.78
CA LEU A 216 18.34 -2.80 0.63
C LEU A 216 17.00 -2.18 0.21
N LEU A 217 16.39 -2.69 -0.86
CA LEU A 217 15.11 -2.21 -1.36
C LEU A 217 14.00 -2.37 -0.32
N THR A 218 13.95 -3.50 0.40
CA THR A 218 12.97 -3.72 1.47
C THR A 218 13.13 -2.70 2.58
N THR A 219 14.35 -2.51 3.08
CA THR A 219 14.61 -1.56 4.16
C THR A 219 14.31 -0.12 3.72
N THR A 220 14.69 0.27 2.50
CA THR A 220 14.35 1.59 1.97
C THR A 220 12.84 1.80 1.85
N GLN A 221 12.10 0.80 1.36
CA GLN A 221 10.63 0.88 1.25
C GLN A 221 9.93 0.98 2.60
N LEU A 222 10.37 0.20 3.60
CA LEU A 222 9.82 0.27 4.95
C LEU A 222 10.06 1.64 5.60
N LEU A 223 11.27 2.17 5.42
CA LEU A 223 11.61 3.48 5.97
C LEU A 223 10.91 4.62 5.25
N PHE A 224 10.78 4.52 3.92
CA PHE A 224 9.98 5.43 3.13
C PHE A 224 8.51 5.44 3.59
N ALA A 225 7.91 4.27 3.81
CA ALA A 225 6.54 4.15 4.32
C ALA A 225 6.39 4.83 5.69
N ALA A 226 7.35 4.62 6.60
CA ALA A 226 7.35 5.27 7.92
C ALA A 226 7.45 6.80 7.79
N LEU A 227 8.37 7.31 6.98
CA LEU A 227 8.53 8.75 6.73
C LEU A 227 7.30 9.36 6.07
N TYR A 228 6.64 8.63 5.18
CA TYR A 228 5.41 9.10 4.54
C TYR A 228 4.26 9.21 5.52
N VAL A 229 4.12 8.27 6.47
CA VAL A 229 3.13 8.34 7.54
C VAL A 229 3.40 9.52 8.47
N VAL A 230 4.67 9.73 8.86
CA VAL A 230 5.07 10.93 9.60
C VAL A 230 4.66 12.18 8.83
N ARG A 231 4.96 12.27 7.54
CA ARG A 231 4.54 13.40 6.71
C ARG A 231 3.01 13.56 6.66
N ALA A 232 2.25 12.48 6.52
CA ALA A 232 0.79 12.53 6.48
C ALA A 232 0.22 13.08 7.80
N THR A 233 0.69 12.56 8.95
CA THR A 233 0.28 13.04 10.28
C THR A 233 0.63 14.51 10.49
N LEU A 234 1.81 14.97 10.05
CA LEU A 234 2.20 16.37 10.13
C LEU A 234 1.40 17.25 9.17
N ARG A 235 1.09 16.78 7.95
CA ARG A 235 0.29 17.53 6.97
C ARG A 235 -1.11 17.81 7.48
N ASP A 236 -1.75 16.82 8.09
CA ASP A 236 -3.11 16.97 8.63
C ASP A 236 -3.15 17.94 9.81
N ALA A 237 -2.11 17.95 10.64
CA ALA A 237 -2.03 18.82 11.80
C ALA A 237 -1.57 20.26 11.51
N TRP A 238 -0.62 20.46 10.59
CA TRP A 238 0.07 21.75 10.41
C TRP A 238 -0.31 22.50 9.15
N VAL A 239 -0.67 21.81 8.06
CA VAL A 239 -1.05 22.49 6.81
C VAL A 239 -2.53 22.89 6.83
N TRP A 240 -3.34 22.23 7.67
CA TRP A 240 -4.76 22.52 7.79
C TRP A 240 -5.15 23.78 8.59
N PRO A 241 -4.46 24.20 9.68
CA PRO A 241 -4.85 25.41 10.41
C PRO A 241 -4.71 26.71 9.60
N PHE A 242 -3.88 26.75 8.56
CA PHE A 242 -3.67 27.97 7.75
C PHE A 242 -4.67 28.18 6.62
N ALA A 243 -5.49 27.18 6.30
CA ALA A 243 -6.61 27.38 5.39
C ALA A 243 -7.82 27.83 6.20
N GLY A 244 -7.95 29.15 6.37
CA GLY A 244 -9.14 29.72 6.97
C GLY A 244 -10.42 29.20 6.30
N PRO A 245 -11.57 29.18 7.00
CA PRO A 245 -12.83 28.57 6.55
C PRO A 245 -13.41 29.10 5.22
N GLY A 246 -12.78 30.08 4.57
CA GLY A 246 -13.13 30.59 3.25
C GLY A 246 -12.07 30.40 2.15
N SER A 247 -10.93 29.75 2.42
CA SER A 247 -9.89 29.55 1.41
C SER A 247 -10.38 28.57 0.34
N LYS A 248 -10.73 29.09 -0.85
CA LYS A 248 -11.01 28.31 -2.06
C LYS A 248 -9.74 27.58 -2.47
N ARG A 249 -9.49 26.42 -1.86
CA ARG A 249 -8.35 25.58 -2.24
C ARG A 249 -8.51 25.15 -3.68
N SER A 250 -7.48 25.39 -4.48
CA SER A 250 -7.39 24.77 -5.78
C SER A 250 -7.26 23.25 -5.56
N PRO A 251 -8.00 22.43 -6.32
CA PRO A 251 -7.82 20.98 -6.30
C PRO A 251 -6.48 20.53 -6.89
N LEU A 252 -5.72 21.47 -7.46
CA LEU A 252 -4.48 21.17 -8.16
C LEU A 252 -3.39 20.80 -7.16
N PRO A 253 -2.58 19.78 -7.46
CA PRO A 253 -1.42 19.46 -6.66
C PRO A 253 -0.50 20.68 -6.62
N THR A 254 -0.14 21.12 -5.42
CA THR A 254 0.90 22.13 -5.28
C THR A 254 2.22 21.56 -5.82
N PRO A 255 3.14 22.39 -6.36
CA PRO A 255 4.45 21.91 -6.79
C PRO A 255 5.19 21.18 -5.65
N ALA A 256 4.98 21.60 -4.40
CA ALA A 256 5.47 20.90 -3.22
C ALA A 256 4.95 19.46 -3.09
N ALA A 257 3.70 19.17 -3.48
CA ALA A 257 3.17 17.80 -3.48
C ALA A 257 3.83 16.91 -4.56
N LEU A 258 4.24 17.49 -5.69
CA LEU A 258 4.95 16.77 -6.76
C LEU A 258 6.41 16.45 -6.37
N LEU A 259 7.07 17.36 -5.65
CA LEU A 259 8.46 17.21 -5.21
C LEU A 259 8.61 16.41 -3.90
N ALA A 260 7.55 16.31 -3.08
CA ALA A 260 7.66 15.64 -1.79
C ALA A 260 8.05 14.14 -1.89
N PRO A 261 7.48 13.32 -2.80
CA PRO A 261 7.88 11.92 -2.94
C PRO A 261 9.37 11.68 -3.24
N PRO A 262 9.99 12.31 -4.26
CA PRO A 262 11.41 12.11 -4.53
C PRO A 262 12.31 12.62 -3.40
N LEU A 263 11.93 13.72 -2.72
CA LEU A 263 12.68 14.24 -1.57
C LEU A 263 12.60 13.30 -0.36
N LEU A 264 11.42 12.75 -0.06
CA LEU A 264 11.27 11.75 1.00
C LEU A 264 12.02 10.46 0.68
N ALA A 265 12.01 10.02 -0.58
CA ALA A 265 12.77 8.86 -1.02
C ALA A 265 14.27 9.09 -0.84
N LEU A 266 14.76 10.30 -1.15
CA LEU A 266 16.14 10.70 -0.92
C LEU A 266 16.48 10.72 0.58
N LEU A 267 15.59 11.28 1.41
CA LEU A 267 15.74 11.34 2.86
C LEU A 267 15.75 9.94 3.52
N ALA A 268 15.09 8.96 2.91
CA ALA A 268 15.09 7.57 3.39
C ALA A 268 16.44 6.84 3.16
N LEU A 269 17.28 7.30 2.23
CA LEU A 269 18.52 6.58 1.89
C LEU A 269 19.56 6.60 3.02
N PRO A 270 19.97 7.75 3.59
CA PRO A 270 20.99 7.77 4.64
C PRO A 270 20.65 6.89 5.85
N PRO A 271 19.44 6.98 6.46
CA PRO A 271 19.11 6.12 7.59
C PRO A 271 18.97 4.64 7.20
N THR A 272 18.60 4.33 5.94
CA THR A 272 18.67 2.94 5.44
C THR A 272 20.10 2.43 5.41
N LEU A 273 21.04 3.25 4.92
CA LEU A 273 22.46 2.90 4.88
C LEU A 273 23.02 2.72 6.29
N VAL A 274 22.71 3.64 7.22
CA VAL A 274 23.10 3.50 8.64
C VAL A 274 22.56 2.21 9.24
N LEU A 275 21.29 1.88 8.99
CA LEU A 275 20.67 0.66 9.51
C LEU A 275 21.39 -0.60 8.98
N LEU A 276 21.74 -0.62 7.69
CA LEU A 276 22.36 -1.80 7.05
C LEU A 276 23.86 -1.94 7.32
N PHE A 277 24.59 -0.82 7.40
CA PHE A 277 26.06 -0.83 7.51
C PHE A 277 26.59 -0.59 8.92
N VAL A 278 25.81 0.03 9.80
CA VAL A 278 26.24 0.32 11.17
C VAL A 278 25.45 -0.53 12.16
N VAL A 279 24.12 -0.38 12.18
CA VAL A 279 23.28 -1.02 13.19
C VAL A 279 23.25 -2.53 13.02
N LEU A 280 23.04 -3.01 11.80
CA LEU A 280 22.90 -4.45 11.55
C LEU A 280 24.17 -5.26 11.89
N PRO A 281 25.40 -4.83 11.54
CA PRO A 281 26.62 -5.49 12.01
C PRO A 281 26.78 -5.50 13.53
N ILE A 282 26.37 -4.43 14.23
CA ILE A 282 26.38 -4.37 15.70
C ILE A 282 25.41 -5.39 16.28
N VAL A 283 24.17 -5.42 15.77
CA VAL A 283 23.12 -6.36 16.22
C VAL A 283 23.56 -7.82 16.02
N LYS A 284 24.29 -8.12 14.95
CA LYS A 284 24.86 -9.47 14.70
C LYS A 284 25.93 -9.90 15.70
N ARG A 285 26.55 -8.97 16.43
CA ARG A 285 27.53 -9.31 17.47
C ARG A 285 26.85 -9.74 18.78
N VAL A 286 25.56 -9.48 18.94
CA VAL A 286 24.82 -9.84 20.15
C VAL A 286 24.54 -11.35 20.17
N PRO A 287 24.97 -12.10 21.22
CA PRO A 287 24.63 -13.51 21.37
C PRO A 287 23.11 -13.70 21.48
N GLY A 288 22.57 -14.75 20.88
CA GLY A 288 21.12 -15.02 20.79
C GLY A 288 20.45 -14.44 19.55
N VAL A 289 20.54 -13.13 19.31
CA VAL A 289 19.96 -12.45 18.13
C VAL A 289 20.70 -12.82 16.84
N SER A 290 21.99 -13.14 16.96
CA SER A 290 22.83 -13.48 15.82
C SER A 290 22.48 -14.82 15.15
N ILE A 291 21.79 -15.76 15.81
CA ILE A 291 21.52 -17.09 15.24
C ILE A 291 20.69 -17.01 13.93
N PRO A 292 19.52 -16.33 13.90
CA PRO A 292 18.77 -16.17 12.65
C PRO A 292 19.45 -15.19 11.66
N LEU A 293 20.22 -14.22 12.18
CA LEU A 293 20.82 -13.14 11.38
C LEU A 293 22.18 -13.49 10.74
N ARG A 294 22.88 -14.49 11.29
CA ARG A 294 24.18 -14.98 10.79
C ARG A 294 24.06 -15.56 9.39
N HIS A 295 22.96 -16.25 9.10
CA HIS A 295 22.72 -16.87 7.80
C HIS A 295 22.09 -15.92 6.80
N THR A 296 21.32 -14.93 7.25
CA THR A 296 20.45 -14.16 6.37
C THR A 296 21.11 -12.95 5.74
N LEU A 297 22.18 -12.38 6.30
CA LEU A 297 22.59 -11.05 5.89
C LEU A 297 24.08 -10.91 5.58
N LEU A 298 24.32 -10.38 4.38
CA LEU A 298 25.43 -9.49 4.03
C LEU A 298 26.80 -9.99 4.46
N ARG A 299 27.44 -10.77 3.58
CA ARG A 299 28.90 -10.72 3.50
C ARG A 299 29.30 -9.26 3.29
N PRO A 300 30.38 -8.77 3.91
CA PRO A 300 30.84 -7.38 3.81
C PRO A 300 31.14 -6.91 2.38
N HIS A 301 31.12 -7.83 1.39
CA HIS A 301 31.22 -7.54 -0.03
C HIS A 301 29.92 -7.03 -0.66
N LEU A 302 29.07 -6.29 0.08
CA LEU A 302 28.27 -5.24 -0.55
C LEU A 302 29.28 -4.24 -1.11
N THR A 303 29.84 -4.54 -2.28
CA THR A 303 30.85 -3.71 -2.90
C THR A 303 30.25 -2.33 -3.09
N ALA A 304 31.05 -1.28 -2.90
CA ALA A 304 30.61 0.09 -3.20
C ALA A 304 29.94 0.16 -4.59
N ALA A 305 30.46 -0.62 -5.55
CA ALA A 305 29.86 -0.82 -6.87
C ALA A 305 28.39 -1.29 -6.85
N LEU A 306 28.02 -2.26 -6.00
CA LEU A 306 26.62 -2.69 -5.89
C LEU A 306 25.75 -1.56 -5.31
N LEU A 307 26.25 -0.81 -4.33
CA LEU A 307 25.52 0.34 -3.77
C LEU A 307 25.28 1.41 -4.82
N PHE A 308 26.31 1.85 -5.55
CA PHE A 308 26.16 2.85 -6.61
C PHE A 308 25.17 2.42 -7.68
N ARG A 309 25.11 1.12 -8.00
CA ARG A 309 24.15 0.58 -8.97
C ARG A 309 22.72 0.48 -8.43
N THR A 310 22.56 0.25 -7.12
CA THR A 310 21.24 -0.05 -6.52
C THR A 310 20.58 1.15 -5.86
N LEU A 311 21.35 2.16 -5.43
CA LEU A 311 20.81 3.37 -4.79
C LEU A 311 19.86 4.15 -5.69
N PRO A 312 20.16 4.43 -6.98
CA PRO A 312 19.21 5.10 -7.86
C PRO A 312 17.91 4.32 -8.02
N ARG A 313 17.99 2.98 -8.02
CA ARG A 313 16.81 2.10 -8.09
C ARG A 313 15.98 2.18 -6.81
N ALA A 314 16.62 2.13 -5.65
CA ALA A 314 15.96 2.25 -4.35
C ALA A 314 15.25 3.61 -4.20
N TRP A 315 15.91 4.68 -4.63
CA TRP A 315 15.34 6.02 -4.69
C TRP A 315 14.14 6.10 -5.63
N ALA A 316 14.30 5.66 -6.89
CA ALA A 316 13.25 5.71 -7.89
C ALA A 316 12.02 4.89 -7.45
N LEU A 317 12.23 3.73 -6.84
CA LEU A 317 11.16 2.91 -6.28
C LEU A 317 10.42 3.65 -5.16
N GLY A 318 11.14 4.30 -4.24
CA GLY A 318 10.53 5.14 -3.19
C GLY A 318 9.73 6.30 -3.76
N ALA A 319 10.30 7.03 -4.71
CA ALA A 319 9.65 8.17 -5.37
C ALA A 319 8.37 7.75 -6.08
N GLN A 320 8.41 6.63 -6.81
CA GLN A 320 7.26 6.04 -7.49
C GLN A 320 6.17 5.64 -6.50
N THR A 321 6.50 4.93 -5.42
CA THR A 321 5.55 4.58 -4.36
C THR A 321 4.86 5.82 -3.81
N GLY A 322 5.64 6.88 -3.52
CA GLY A 322 5.08 8.13 -3.00
C GLY A 322 4.22 8.91 -3.99
N TRP A 323 4.57 8.94 -5.28
CA TRP A 323 3.73 9.57 -6.29
C TRP A 323 2.39 8.85 -6.44
N VAL A 324 2.38 7.53 -6.41
CA VAL A 324 1.15 6.74 -6.42
C VAL A 324 0.26 7.11 -5.22
N TRP A 325 0.85 7.26 -4.03
CA TRP A 325 0.11 7.69 -2.84
C TRP A 325 -0.39 9.13 -2.93
N GLU A 326 0.45 10.10 -3.34
CA GLU A 326 0.03 11.50 -3.50
C GLU A 326 -1.06 11.66 -4.54
N ALA A 327 -0.89 11.05 -5.70
CA ALA A 327 -1.85 11.11 -6.78
C ALA A 327 -3.20 10.51 -6.35
N SER A 328 -3.18 9.39 -5.61
CA SER A 328 -4.40 8.82 -5.04
C SER A 328 -5.08 9.77 -4.04
N GLY A 329 -4.30 10.50 -3.24
CA GLY A 329 -4.79 11.52 -2.31
C GLY A 329 -5.42 12.73 -3.02
N VAL A 330 -4.84 13.18 -4.13
CA VAL A 330 -5.37 14.27 -4.97
C VAL A 330 -6.69 13.88 -5.61
N VAL A 331 -6.75 12.68 -6.20
CA VAL A 331 -7.98 12.14 -6.81
C VAL A 331 -9.09 12.03 -5.77
N TRP A 332 -8.73 11.61 -4.56
CA TRP A 332 -9.65 11.57 -3.44
C TRP A 332 -10.16 12.96 -3.07
N ALA A 333 -9.26 13.94 -2.92
CA ALA A 333 -9.60 15.32 -2.59
C ALA A 333 -10.50 15.96 -3.67
N PHE A 334 -10.17 15.74 -4.95
CA PHE A 334 -11.00 16.18 -6.07
C PHE A 334 -12.38 15.53 -6.04
N GLY A 335 -12.43 14.23 -5.77
CA GLY A 335 -13.67 13.53 -5.50
C GLY A 335 -14.50 14.28 -4.46
N ARG A 336 -13.96 14.52 -3.26
CA ARG A 336 -14.67 15.26 -2.20
C ARG A 336 -15.20 16.62 -2.67
N LEU A 337 -14.39 17.43 -3.34
CA LEU A 337 -14.78 18.76 -3.82
C LEU A 337 -15.89 18.69 -4.88
N ALA A 338 -15.81 17.74 -5.81
CA ALA A 338 -16.82 17.53 -6.84
C ALA A 338 -18.20 17.08 -6.28
N PHE A 339 -18.26 16.66 -5.01
CA PHE A 339 -19.52 16.22 -4.38
C PHE A 339 -19.95 17.08 -3.16
N GLY A 340 -19.06 17.95 -2.66
CA GLY A 340 -19.17 18.60 -1.35
C GLY A 340 -19.92 19.92 -1.31
N ARG A 341 -20.96 20.14 -2.12
CA ARG A 341 -21.82 21.33 -2.00
C ARG A 341 -23.04 21.16 -1.11
N SER A 342 -23.25 19.99 -0.48
CA SER A 342 -24.33 19.81 0.50
C SER A 342 -23.78 19.82 1.92
N PRO A 343 -23.73 20.98 2.61
CA PRO A 343 -23.24 21.09 3.98
C PRO A 343 -23.95 20.15 4.96
N SER A 344 -25.20 19.77 4.68
CA SER A 344 -25.99 18.80 5.47
C SER A 344 -25.45 17.38 5.46
N LEU A 345 -24.79 16.94 4.38
CA LEU A 345 -24.21 15.60 4.35
C LEU A 345 -22.95 15.56 5.19
N GLN A 346 -22.15 16.62 5.16
CA GLN A 346 -20.83 16.66 5.79
C GLN A 346 -20.92 16.53 7.33
N THR A 347 -21.86 17.23 7.95
CA THR A 347 -22.15 17.11 9.39
C THR A 347 -22.65 15.72 9.79
N GLU A 348 -23.32 15.01 8.89
CA GLU A 348 -23.78 13.65 9.17
C GLU A 348 -22.69 12.58 8.95
N TRP A 349 -21.75 12.82 8.04
CA TRP A 349 -20.53 12.00 7.93
C TRP A 349 -19.69 12.12 9.19
N ASP A 350 -19.48 13.34 9.69
CA ASP A 350 -18.69 13.58 10.91
C ASP A 350 -19.31 12.91 12.15
N ARG A 351 -20.66 12.93 12.29
CA ARG A 351 -21.36 12.20 13.38
C ARG A 351 -21.24 10.68 13.32
N ARG A 352 -21.02 10.09 12.15
CA ARG A 352 -20.99 8.62 11.99
C ARG A 352 -19.64 8.00 12.30
N ASP A 353 -18.57 8.78 12.24
CA ASP A 353 -17.24 8.33 12.66
C ASP A 353 -17.20 8.05 14.19
N ASP A 354 -18.09 8.68 14.97
CA ASP A 354 -18.27 8.41 16.41
C ASP A 354 -18.99 7.08 16.70
N LEU A 355 -19.76 6.55 15.74
CA LEU A 355 -20.53 5.31 15.92
C LEU A 355 -19.71 4.03 15.70
N GLY A 356 -18.42 4.14 15.42
CA GLY A 356 -17.53 2.98 15.32
C GLY A 356 -17.95 1.97 14.25
N LEU A 357 -18.30 2.43 13.04
CA LEU A 357 -18.75 1.59 11.92
C LEU A 357 -17.69 1.36 10.81
N PRO A 358 -16.48 0.84 11.10
CA PRO A 358 -15.50 0.50 10.06
C PRO A 358 -16.02 -0.60 9.11
N GLY A 359 -17.02 -1.40 9.53
CA GLY A 359 -17.62 -2.45 8.71
C GLY A 359 -18.37 -1.93 7.46
N LEU A 360 -18.88 -0.70 7.48
CA LEU A 360 -19.59 -0.11 6.33
C LEU A 360 -18.64 0.09 5.14
N TRP A 361 -17.42 0.51 5.44
CA TRP A 361 -16.36 0.78 4.47
C TRP A 361 -15.85 -0.49 3.81
N TRP A 362 -15.57 -1.50 4.63
CA TRP A 362 -15.14 -2.81 4.14
C TRP A 362 -16.18 -3.43 3.20
N TRP A 363 -17.47 -3.30 3.53
CA TRP A 363 -18.57 -3.77 2.68
C TRP A 363 -18.66 -3.00 1.36
N ALA A 364 -18.71 -1.66 1.41
CA ALA A 364 -18.82 -0.83 0.22
C ALA A 364 -17.61 -1.02 -0.71
N PHE A 365 -16.44 -1.30 -0.14
CA PHE A 365 -15.25 -1.68 -0.87
C PHE A 365 -15.37 -3.06 -1.51
N ARG A 366 -15.77 -4.10 -0.75
CA ARG A 366 -15.91 -5.46 -1.29
C ARG A 366 -16.82 -5.47 -2.51
N ASP A 367 -17.95 -4.77 -2.42
CA ASP A 367 -18.97 -4.77 -3.47
C ASP A 367 -18.66 -3.74 -4.58
N GLY A 368 -18.02 -2.62 -4.24
CA GLY A 368 -17.47 -1.67 -5.22
C GLY A 368 -16.34 -2.27 -6.04
N ARG A 369 -15.47 -3.07 -5.43
CA ARG A 369 -14.40 -3.84 -6.09
C ARG A 369 -14.98 -4.86 -7.05
N ARG A 370 -15.99 -5.63 -6.62
CA ARG A 370 -16.71 -6.57 -7.50
C ARG A 370 -17.35 -5.85 -8.69
N ALA A 371 -18.02 -4.72 -8.45
CA ALA A 371 -18.63 -3.92 -9.51
C ALA A 371 -17.59 -3.35 -10.50
N PHE A 372 -16.46 -2.85 -10.00
CA PHE A 372 -15.36 -2.39 -10.84
C PHE A 372 -14.78 -3.54 -11.68
N PHE A 373 -14.46 -4.69 -11.08
CA PHE A 373 -13.93 -5.84 -11.83
C PHE A 373 -14.94 -6.41 -12.82
N ALA A 374 -16.23 -6.43 -12.52
CA ALA A 374 -17.26 -6.82 -13.48
C ALA A 374 -17.31 -5.85 -14.68
N SER A 375 -17.24 -4.54 -14.41
CA SER A 375 -17.16 -3.53 -15.47
C SER A 375 -15.86 -3.60 -16.27
N PHE A 376 -14.73 -3.82 -15.59
CA PHE A 376 -13.41 -3.93 -16.23
C PHE A 376 -13.31 -5.21 -17.06
N ALA A 377 -13.75 -6.35 -16.52
CA ALA A 377 -13.74 -7.62 -17.25
C ALA A 377 -14.62 -7.55 -18.50
N SER A 378 -15.80 -6.94 -18.40
CA SER A 378 -16.70 -6.80 -19.55
C SER A 378 -16.19 -5.84 -20.63
N HIS A 379 -15.40 -4.82 -20.28
CA HIS A 379 -14.95 -3.79 -21.22
C HIS A 379 -13.50 -3.98 -21.71
N VAL A 380 -12.67 -4.70 -20.95
CA VAL A 380 -11.21 -4.79 -21.20
C VAL A 380 -10.74 -6.23 -21.39
N LEU A 381 -11.32 -7.20 -20.68
CA LEU A 381 -10.88 -8.60 -20.72
C LEU A 381 -11.70 -9.49 -21.65
N LEU A 382 -12.90 -9.07 -22.06
CA LEU A 382 -13.56 -9.69 -23.19
C LEU A 382 -12.84 -9.17 -24.44
N PRO A 383 -11.97 -9.98 -25.10
CA PRO A 383 -11.54 -9.62 -26.43
C PRO A 383 -12.79 -9.38 -27.26
N VAL A 384 -12.71 -8.42 -28.20
CA VAL A 384 -13.54 -8.41 -29.40
C VAL A 384 -13.64 -9.86 -29.83
N ARG A 385 -14.78 -10.49 -29.50
CA ARG A 385 -15.06 -11.86 -29.86
C ARG A 385 -15.15 -11.75 -31.37
N GLY A 386 -14.03 -12.04 -32.02
CA GLY A 386 -13.90 -11.90 -33.45
C GLY A 386 -15.11 -12.57 -34.04
N GLU A 387 -15.86 -11.80 -34.80
CA GLU A 387 -16.71 -12.31 -35.86
C GLU A 387 -15.76 -13.00 -36.86
N THR A 388 -15.19 -14.14 -36.46
CA THR A 388 -14.65 -15.12 -37.39
C THR A 388 -15.89 -15.86 -37.89
N GLY A 389 -16.64 -15.19 -38.74
CA GLY A 389 -17.90 -15.68 -39.27
C GLY A 389 -18.20 -15.00 -40.59
N ARG A 390 -17.94 -15.76 -41.66
CA ARG A 390 -18.37 -15.56 -43.06
C ARG A 390 -17.66 -14.48 -43.87
N GLU A 391 -16.74 -14.92 -44.72
CA GLU A 391 -16.93 -14.98 -46.18
C GLU A 391 -16.31 -16.34 -46.58
N GLU A 392 -17.09 -17.35 -46.96
CA GLU A 392 -17.58 -17.64 -48.32
C GLU A 392 -16.51 -17.54 -49.42
#